data_AF-A0A1D8S5S7-F1
#
_entry.id   AF-A0A1D8S5S7-F1
#
_cell.length_a   1.000
_cell.length_b   1.000
_cell.length_c   1.000
_cell.angle_alpha   90.00
_cell.angle_beta   90.00
_cell.angle_gamma   90.00
#
_symmetry.space_group_name_H-M   'P 1'
#
loop_
_entity.id
_entity.type
_entity.pdbx_description
1 polymer ?
#
loop_
_entity_poly.entity_id
_entity_poly.type
_entity_poly.pdbx_seq_one_letter_code
_entity_poly.pdbx_strand_id
1 'polypeptide(L)'
;MATNLRKIPGTTNVRFESSGTGVDEELVGELDPNIYGDGILGVAAATVTLNWWPQPDSDAYWYRIHYHDSSGFDCGWHRHENDHVDGLDHYQERDLPDEDYVYYPFEPEYTNPIGLVWEIVDGRLSTRLEMRYGEG
;
A
#
# COMPACT_ATOMS: atom_id res chain seq x y z
N MET A 1 -1.23 14.95 0.19
CA MET A 1 -0.62 13.60 0.10
C MET A 1 0.32 13.42 -1.08
N ALA A 2 -0.06 13.79 -2.31
CA ALA A 2 0.77 13.64 -3.51
C ALA A 2 2.23 14.12 -3.37
N THR A 3 2.45 15.27 -2.72
CA THR A 3 3.82 15.77 -2.46
C THR A 3 4.64 14.83 -1.59
N ASN A 4 4.06 14.20 -0.56
CA ASN A 4 4.77 13.26 0.31
C ASN A 4 5.06 11.95 -0.41
N LEU A 5 4.09 11.44 -1.19
CA LEU A 5 4.30 10.24 -1.98
C LEU A 5 5.46 10.41 -2.97
N ARG A 6 5.58 11.58 -3.61
CA ARG A 6 6.73 11.93 -4.47
C ARG A 6 8.07 12.05 -3.75
N LYS A 7 8.09 12.03 -2.41
CA LYS A 7 9.32 12.09 -1.60
C LYS A 7 9.80 10.70 -1.18
N ILE A 8 8.99 9.67 -1.35
CA ILE A 8 9.42 8.29 -1.13
C ILE A 8 10.37 7.89 -2.28
N PRO A 9 11.52 7.26 -1.98
CA PRO A 9 12.46 6.81 -2.99
C PRO A 9 11.80 5.97 -4.09
N GLY A 10 12.28 6.12 -5.33
CA GLY A 10 11.79 5.37 -6.48
C GLY A 10 10.36 5.71 -6.93
N THR A 11 9.64 6.57 -6.21
CA THR A 11 8.27 6.92 -6.60
C THR A 11 8.24 7.95 -7.73
N THR A 12 7.55 7.61 -8.80
CA THR A 12 7.43 8.38 -10.04
C THR A 12 5.96 8.48 -10.47
N ASN A 13 5.68 9.33 -11.46
CA ASN A 13 4.37 9.49 -12.10
C ASN A 13 3.14 9.58 -11.15
N VAL A 14 3.29 10.31 -10.04
CA VAL A 14 2.24 10.44 -9.02
C VAL A 14 1.06 11.26 -9.53
N ARG A 15 -0.12 10.62 -9.61
CA ARG A 15 -1.36 11.16 -10.22
C ARG A 15 -2.62 10.65 -9.52
N PHE A 16 -3.74 11.31 -9.78
CA PHE A 16 -5.05 10.82 -9.36
C PHE A 16 -5.70 10.01 -10.49
N GLU A 17 -6.32 8.88 -10.14
CA GLU A 17 -7.10 8.04 -11.04
C GLU A 17 -8.44 7.68 -10.39
N SER A 18 -9.45 7.34 -11.19
CA SER A 18 -10.64 6.67 -10.65
C SER A 18 -10.25 5.30 -10.12
N SER A 19 -10.71 4.96 -8.93
CA SER A 19 -10.49 3.63 -8.37
C SER A 19 -11.15 2.55 -9.25
N GLY A 20 -10.76 1.29 -9.05
CA GLY A 20 -11.39 0.15 -9.75
C GLY A 20 -12.91 0.03 -9.55
N THR A 21 -13.47 0.67 -8.52
CA THR A 21 -14.94 0.71 -8.32
C THR A 21 -15.63 1.82 -9.12
N GLY A 22 -14.88 2.82 -9.56
CA GLY A 22 -15.40 4.01 -10.22
C GLY A 22 -16.19 4.96 -9.31
N VAL A 23 -16.24 4.69 -8.01
CA VAL A 23 -17.01 5.47 -7.02
C VAL A 23 -16.13 6.52 -6.33
N ASP A 24 -14.83 6.28 -6.25
CA ASP A 24 -13.84 7.13 -5.59
C ASP A 24 -12.60 7.37 -6.46
N GLU A 25 -11.77 8.32 -6.05
CA GLU A 25 -10.45 8.59 -6.65
C GLU A 25 -9.33 8.06 -5.76
N GLU A 26 -8.28 7.56 -6.39
CA GLU A 26 -7.07 7.07 -5.74
C GLU A 26 -5.84 7.84 -6.19
N LEU A 27 -4.90 8.04 -5.27
CA LEU A 27 -3.58 8.56 -5.57
C LEU A 27 -2.67 7.39 -5.95
N VAL A 28 -2.24 7.35 -7.20
CA VAL A 28 -1.36 6.31 -7.74
C VAL A 28 0.06 6.85 -7.87
N GLY A 29 1.04 6.08 -7.41
CA GLY A 29 2.46 6.28 -7.70
C GLY A 29 3.05 5.05 -8.38
N GLU A 30 3.87 5.25 -9.41
CA GLU A 30 4.68 4.17 -9.99
C GLU A 30 5.96 4.04 -9.17
N LEU A 31 6.34 2.82 -8.81
CA LEU A 31 7.58 2.53 -8.10
C LEU A 31 8.61 2.01 -9.11
N ASP A 32 9.73 2.71 -9.25
CA ASP A 32 10.89 2.23 -10.00
C ASP A 32 11.51 1.05 -9.23
N PRO A 33 11.40 -0.19 -9.72
CA PRO A 33 11.86 -1.37 -8.98
C PRO A 33 13.37 -1.43 -8.81
N ASN A 34 14.14 -0.62 -9.55
CA ASN A 34 15.60 -0.54 -9.42
C ASN A 34 16.04 0.43 -8.32
N ILE A 35 15.16 1.33 -7.90
CA ILE A 35 15.45 2.35 -6.87
C ILE A 35 14.76 1.98 -5.56
N TYR A 36 13.49 1.58 -5.65
CA TYR A 36 12.70 1.22 -4.49
C TYR A 36 13.03 -0.21 -4.04
N GLY A 37 13.22 -0.42 -2.73
CA GLY A 37 13.73 -1.68 -2.19
C GLY A 37 15.16 -2.01 -2.65
N ASP A 38 15.99 -0.99 -2.89
CA ASP A 38 17.42 -1.13 -3.27
C ASP A 38 17.67 -2.06 -4.48
N GLY A 39 16.71 -2.16 -5.40
CA GLY A 39 16.85 -2.91 -6.65
C GLY A 39 16.58 -4.42 -6.55
N ILE A 40 16.13 -4.93 -5.40
CA ILE A 40 15.95 -6.37 -5.16
C ILE A 40 14.71 -6.97 -5.86
N LEU A 41 13.77 -6.12 -6.28
CA LEU A 41 12.44 -6.53 -6.73
C LEU A 41 12.46 -7.43 -7.98
N GLY A 42 13.37 -7.16 -8.93
CA GLY A 42 13.45 -7.93 -10.19
C GLY A 42 12.20 -7.91 -11.08
N VAL A 43 11.18 -7.11 -10.75
CA VAL A 43 9.93 -6.97 -11.51
C VAL A 43 10.01 -5.84 -12.53
N ALA A 44 9.20 -5.93 -13.60
CA ALA A 44 9.21 -4.95 -14.68
C ALA A 44 8.47 -3.65 -14.33
N ALA A 45 7.42 -3.74 -13.50
CA ALA A 45 6.64 -2.60 -13.06
C ALA A 45 6.03 -2.86 -11.68
N ALA A 46 5.88 -1.80 -10.90
CA ALA A 46 5.19 -1.81 -9.62
C ALA A 46 4.45 -0.49 -9.40
N THR A 47 3.34 -0.54 -8.68
CA THR A 47 2.54 0.63 -8.30
C THR A 47 2.21 0.60 -6.82
N VAL A 48 2.01 1.79 -6.27
CA VAL A 48 1.37 1.98 -4.97
C VAL A 48 0.13 2.86 -5.14
N THR A 49 -1.01 2.42 -4.62
CA THR A 49 -2.28 3.17 -4.65
C THR A 49 -2.69 3.55 -3.24
N LEU A 50 -3.21 4.76 -3.09
CA LEU A 50 -3.59 5.31 -1.78
C LEU A 50 -4.98 5.96 -1.84
N ASN A 51 -5.86 5.53 -0.94
CA ASN A 51 -7.17 6.13 -0.70
C ASN A 51 -7.31 6.58 0.75
N TRP A 52 -8.02 7.68 0.96
CA TRP A 52 -8.54 8.09 2.26
C TRP A 52 -9.96 8.61 2.13
N TRP A 53 -10.77 8.33 3.15
CA TRP A 53 -12.10 8.90 3.27
C TRP A 53 -12.50 8.99 4.74
N PRO A 54 -13.40 9.92 5.11
CA PRO A 54 -13.80 10.10 6.50
C PRO A 54 -14.56 8.87 7.02
N GLN A 55 -14.33 8.51 8.27
CA GLN A 55 -15.19 7.56 8.96
C GLN A 55 -16.53 8.23 9.31
N PRO A 56 -17.68 7.55 9.15
CA PRO A 56 -18.95 8.06 9.65
C PRO A 56 -18.89 8.35 11.16
N ASP A 57 -19.42 9.51 11.57
CA ASP A 57 -19.57 9.91 12.97
C ASP A 57 -18.27 9.94 13.81
N SER A 58 -17.12 10.15 13.18
CA SER A 58 -15.80 10.17 13.82
C SER A 58 -14.87 11.18 13.15
N ASP A 59 -13.90 11.72 13.90
CA ASP A 59 -12.80 12.54 13.36
C ASP A 59 -11.66 11.69 12.76
N ALA A 60 -11.81 10.37 12.73
CA ALA A 60 -10.88 9.44 12.13
C ALA A 60 -11.12 9.25 10.62
N TYR A 61 -10.16 8.60 9.97
CA TYR A 61 -10.20 8.32 8.53
C TYR A 61 -10.07 6.82 8.30
N TRP A 62 -10.78 6.31 7.30
CA TRP A 62 -10.48 5.04 6.67
C TRP A 62 -9.40 5.25 5.61
N TYR A 63 -8.63 4.20 5.34
CA TYR A 63 -7.61 4.24 4.31
C TYR A 63 -7.38 2.89 3.65
N ARG A 64 -6.88 2.95 2.41
CA ARG A 64 -6.25 1.82 1.72
C ARG A 64 -4.92 2.25 1.16
N ILE A 65 -3.88 1.49 1.42
CA ILE A 65 -2.56 1.67 0.81
C ILE A 65 -2.17 0.31 0.24
N HIS A 66 -2.18 0.19 -1.08
CA HIS A 66 -1.92 -1.06 -1.80
C HIS A 66 -0.65 -0.97 -2.62
N TYR A 67 0.09 -2.06 -2.67
CA TYR A 67 1.17 -2.33 -3.61
C TYR A 67 0.73 -3.42 -4.58
N HIS A 68 1.05 -3.25 -5.85
CA HIS A 68 0.89 -4.27 -6.87
C HIS A 68 2.10 -4.30 -7.80
N ASP A 69 2.55 -5.48 -8.21
CA ASP A 69 3.63 -5.62 -9.19
C ASP A 69 3.30 -6.55 -10.35
N SER A 70 4.13 -6.44 -11.40
CA SER A 70 3.98 -7.20 -12.64
C SER A 70 4.16 -8.72 -12.51
N SER A 71 4.63 -9.23 -11.37
CA SER A 71 4.65 -10.68 -11.09
C SER A 71 3.28 -11.21 -10.66
N GLY A 72 2.39 -10.32 -10.25
CA GLY A 72 1.06 -10.64 -9.72
C GLY A 72 0.95 -10.52 -8.20
N PHE A 73 2.07 -10.27 -7.50
CA PHE A 73 2.05 -10.02 -6.06
C PHE A 73 1.27 -8.74 -5.74
N ASP A 74 0.42 -8.82 -4.73
CA ASP A 74 -0.47 -7.75 -4.30
C ASP A 74 -0.57 -7.77 -2.78
N CYS A 75 -0.27 -6.66 -2.14
CA CYS A 75 -0.42 -6.52 -0.70
C CYS A 75 -0.83 -5.11 -0.29
N GLY A 76 -1.43 -4.97 0.88
CA GLY A 76 -1.93 -3.67 1.32
C GLY A 76 -2.17 -3.56 2.81
N TRP A 77 -2.17 -2.31 3.28
CA TRP A 77 -2.48 -1.93 4.64
C TRP A 77 -3.73 -1.08 4.65
N HIS A 78 -4.69 -1.48 5.47
CA HIS A 78 -6.06 -1.04 5.43
C HIS A 78 -6.54 -0.59 6.80
N ARG A 79 -7.45 0.39 6.80
CA ARG A 79 -8.31 0.71 7.93
C ARG A 79 -9.74 0.86 7.46
N HIS A 80 -10.57 -0.14 7.74
CA HIS A 80 -12.02 -0.11 7.51
C HIS A 80 -12.69 -1.28 8.24
N GLU A 81 -14.02 -1.28 8.29
CA GLU A 81 -14.78 -2.40 8.82
C GLU A 81 -14.52 -3.66 7.99
N ASN A 82 -14.21 -4.76 8.66
CA ASN A 82 -13.89 -6.05 8.02
C ASN A 82 -14.34 -7.21 8.92
N ASP A 83 -14.49 -8.39 8.33
CA ASP A 83 -14.84 -9.63 9.04
C ASP A 83 -13.69 -10.64 9.05
N HIS A 84 -12.46 -10.20 8.72
CA HIS A 84 -11.29 -11.06 8.56
C HIS A 84 -10.35 -11.03 9.76
N VAL A 85 -10.24 -9.89 10.46
CA VAL A 85 -9.43 -9.76 11.69
C VAL A 85 -10.19 -8.99 12.77
N ASP A 86 -9.75 -9.13 14.02
CA ASP A 86 -10.23 -8.29 15.10
C ASP A 86 -9.69 -6.85 14.95
N GLY A 87 -10.58 -5.87 14.94
CA GLY A 87 -10.25 -4.46 14.78
C GLY A 87 -10.36 -3.95 13.35
N LEU A 88 -9.93 -2.71 13.12
CA LEU A 88 -10.06 -2.03 11.82
C LEU A 88 -8.80 -2.12 10.97
N ASP A 89 -7.64 -2.13 11.61
CA ASP A 89 -6.33 -2.08 10.97
C ASP A 89 -5.84 -3.48 10.61
N HIS A 90 -5.59 -3.70 9.31
CA HIS A 90 -5.12 -4.98 8.81
C HIS A 90 -4.13 -4.84 7.68
N TYR A 91 -3.25 -5.82 7.58
CA TYR A 91 -2.43 -6.13 6.43
C TYR A 91 -3.06 -7.28 5.65
N GLN A 92 -3.01 -7.22 4.32
CA GLN A 92 -3.43 -8.31 3.45
C GLN A 92 -2.40 -8.56 2.35
N GLU A 93 -2.26 -9.80 1.91
CA GLU A 93 -1.43 -10.17 0.76
C GLU A 93 -1.97 -11.38 0.01
N ARG A 94 -1.63 -11.47 -1.28
CA ARG A 94 -1.77 -12.67 -2.12
C ARG A 94 -0.57 -12.78 -3.06
N ASP A 95 -0.14 -14.00 -3.35
CA ASP A 95 1.04 -14.22 -4.20
C ASP A 95 0.70 -14.10 -5.69
N LEU A 96 -0.47 -14.59 -6.08
CA LEU A 96 -0.94 -14.60 -7.47
C LEU A 96 -2.36 -14.00 -7.59
N PRO A 97 -2.73 -13.46 -8.77
CA PRO A 97 -4.02 -12.81 -8.96
C PRO A 97 -5.25 -13.71 -8.75
N ASP A 98 -5.09 -15.02 -8.92
CA ASP A 98 -6.14 -16.04 -8.79
C ASP A 98 -6.19 -16.67 -7.38
N GLU A 99 -5.32 -16.25 -6.47
CA GLU A 99 -5.33 -16.68 -5.08
C GLU A 99 -6.17 -15.74 -4.19
N ASP A 100 -6.70 -16.32 -3.12
CA ASP A 100 -7.36 -15.57 -2.06
C ASP A 100 -6.33 -14.78 -1.23
N TYR A 101 -6.76 -13.63 -0.70
CA TYR A 101 -5.94 -12.89 0.25
C TYR A 101 -5.82 -13.62 1.58
N VAL A 102 -4.63 -13.52 2.18
CA VAL A 102 -4.41 -13.82 3.59
C VAL A 102 -4.36 -12.50 4.37
N TYR A 103 -4.94 -12.50 5.57
CA TYR A 103 -5.14 -11.30 6.38
C TYR A 103 -4.43 -11.42 7.73
N TYR A 104 -3.83 -10.32 8.16
CA TYR A 104 -3.11 -10.22 9.42
C TYR A 104 -3.48 -8.92 10.14
N PRO A 105 -3.65 -8.93 11.47
CA PRO A 105 -3.83 -7.69 12.22
C PRO A 105 -2.57 -6.83 12.09
N PHE A 106 -2.75 -5.51 12.11
CA PHE A 106 -1.68 -4.55 12.01
C PHE A 106 -1.92 -3.40 12.99
N GLU A 107 -0.88 -2.97 13.70
CA GLU A 107 -0.94 -1.80 14.59
C GLU A 107 -0.02 -0.69 14.03
N PRO A 108 -0.58 0.43 13.53
CA PRO A 108 0.23 1.54 13.03
C PRO A 108 0.86 2.34 14.18
N GLU A 109 2.11 2.77 13.98
CA GLU A 109 2.80 3.68 14.90
C GLU A 109 2.28 5.11 14.76
N TYR A 110 1.90 5.51 13.54
CA TYR A 110 1.35 6.82 13.25
C TYR A 110 -0.16 6.76 12.97
N THR A 111 -0.90 7.77 13.44
CA THR A 111 -2.34 7.89 13.15
C THR A 111 -2.67 9.00 12.16
N ASN A 112 -1.71 9.89 11.87
CA ASN A 112 -1.90 10.96 10.90
C ASN A 112 -1.56 10.46 9.47
N PRO A 113 -2.25 10.94 8.43
CA PRO A 113 -2.08 10.41 7.07
C PRO A 113 -0.64 10.48 6.53
N ILE A 114 0.13 11.51 6.88
CA ILE A 114 1.50 11.64 6.38
C ILE A 114 2.41 10.59 7.03
N GLY A 115 2.35 10.45 8.35
CA GLY A 115 3.12 9.44 9.08
C GLY A 115 2.79 8.02 8.61
N LEU A 116 1.51 7.72 8.40
CA LEU A 116 1.06 6.42 7.87
C LEU A 116 1.67 6.11 6.49
N VAL A 117 1.71 7.08 5.58
CA VAL A 117 2.33 6.86 4.25
C VAL A 117 3.80 6.52 4.36
N TRP A 118 4.56 7.23 5.19
CA TRP A 118 5.97 6.95 5.38
C TRP A 118 6.20 5.61 6.08
N GLU A 119 5.46 5.34 7.16
CA GLU A 119 5.54 4.06 7.89
C GLU A 119 5.25 2.88 6.97
N ILE A 120 4.17 2.96 6.19
CA ILE A 120 3.72 1.85 5.36
C ILE A 120 4.58 1.73 4.11
N VAL A 121 4.75 2.81 3.33
CA VAL A 121 5.42 2.71 2.03
C VAL A 121 6.93 2.71 2.19
N ASP A 122 7.56 3.57 2.99
CA ASP A 122 9.03 3.55 3.11
C ASP A 122 9.51 2.45 4.06
N GLY A 123 8.77 2.19 5.14
CA GLY A 123 9.14 1.19 6.15
C GLY A 123 8.65 -0.22 5.81
N ARG A 124 7.36 -0.47 6.07
CA ARG A 124 6.79 -1.83 6.12
C ARG A 124 6.80 -2.52 4.76
N LEU A 125 6.46 -1.80 3.69
CA LEU A 125 6.48 -2.34 2.34
C LEU A 125 7.90 -2.69 1.91
N SER A 126 8.89 -1.83 2.16
CA SER A 126 10.30 -2.15 1.86
C SER A 126 10.74 -3.42 2.58
N THR A 127 10.49 -3.53 3.89
CA THR A 127 10.81 -4.73 4.67
C THR A 127 10.10 -5.98 4.13
N ARG A 128 8.82 -5.87 3.75
CA ARG A 128 8.06 -7.01 3.21
C ARG A 128 8.65 -7.50 1.89
N LEU A 129 9.03 -6.57 1.01
CA LEU A 129 9.62 -6.86 -0.28
C LEU A 129 11.03 -7.44 -0.14
N GLU A 130 11.81 -6.98 0.84
CA GLU A 130 13.08 -7.61 1.23
C GLU A 130 12.91 -9.05 1.67
N MET A 131 11.93 -9.34 2.53
CA MET A 131 11.63 -10.71 2.93
C MET A 131 11.17 -11.60 1.77
N ARG A 132 10.52 -11.01 0.76
CA ARG A 132 10.00 -11.74 -0.41
C ARG A 132 11.06 -12.01 -1.47
N TYR A 133 11.83 -10.98 -1.82
CA TYR A 133 12.73 -10.98 -2.99
C TYR A 133 14.22 -10.91 -2.63
N GLY A 134 14.56 -10.57 -1.37
CA GLY A 134 15.93 -10.37 -0.91
C GLY A 134 16.70 -11.66 -0.58
N GLU A 135 16.04 -12.81 -0.50
CA GLU A 135 16.73 -14.11 -0.45
C GLU A 135 16.96 -14.65 -1.88
N GLY A 136 18.10 -14.26 -2.46
CA GLY A 136 18.67 -14.79 -3.70
C GLY A 136 20.16 -15.09 -3.56
#